data_AF-A0AAW9J7X2-F1
#
_entry.id   AF-A0AAW9J7X2-F1
#
_cell.length_a   1.000
_cell.length_b   1.000
_cell.length_c   1.000
_cell.angle_alpha   90.00
_cell.angle_beta   90.00
_cell.angle_gamma   90.00
#
_symmetry.space_group_name_H-M   'P 1'
#
loop_
_entity.id
_entity.type
_entity.pdbx_description
1 polymer ?
#
loop_
_entity_poly.entity_id
_entity_poly.type
_entity_poly.pdbx_seq_one_letter_code
_entity_poly.pdbx_strand_id
1 'polypeptide(L)'
;CSDKTGTLTQNKMTVKKVYIDNKLIDGEEIDLNDEVSNYLINSSILCNDSTSKEGVEIGDPTEVALVNLGHKLSLDELSIRKSYARLSELPFDSDRKLMSTLHHFNDKYLMFTKGAFDVLLDRVKTIKTSEGVREITYEDKQNIINSNKQLS
;
A
#
# COMPACT_ATOMS: atom_id res chain seq x y z
N CYS A 1 -27.24 24.35 24.75
CA CYS A 1 -26.94 24.13 23.33
C CYS A 1 -25.43 23.98 23.19
N SER A 2 -24.93 22.74 23.17
CA SER A 2 -23.50 22.48 22.95
C SER A 2 -23.23 22.38 21.45
N ASP A 3 -22.15 23.02 21.05
CA ASP A 3 -21.63 23.09 19.69
C ASP A 3 -21.55 21.72 19.02
N LYS A 4 -22.17 21.64 17.84
CA LYS A 4 -21.81 20.65 16.82
C LYS A 4 -20.65 21.24 16.04
N THR A 5 -19.43 21.11 16.55
CA THR A 5 -18.24 21.27 15.71
C THR A 5 -18.30 20.19 14.64
N GLY A 6 -18.82 20.59 13.47
CA GLY A 6 -18.91 19.75 12.31
C GLY A 6 -17.52 19.23 11.99
N THR A 7 -17.35 17.92 12.07
CA THR A 7 -16.19 17.25 11.48
C THR A 7 -16.29 17.49 9.98
N LEU A 8 -15.63 18.55 9.50
CA LEU A 8 -15.43 18.80 8.07
C LEU A 8 -14.69 17.59 7.52
N THR A 9 -15.43 16.62 6.97
CA THR A 9 -14.81 15.58 6.16
C THR A 9 -14.25 16.26 4.93
N GLN A 10 -12.93 16.46 4.89
CA GLN A 10 -12.28 16.81 3.65
C GLN A 10 -12.66 15.73 2.64
N ASN A 11 -13.16 16.13 1.46
CA ASN A 11 -13.50 15.21 0.38
C ASN A 11 -12.22 14.68 -0.28
N LYS A 12 -11.38 14.04 0.54
CA LYS A 12 -10.07 13.48 0.20
C LYS A 12 -10.05 12.02 0.60
N MET A 13 -9.67 11.17 -0.33
CA MET A 13 -9.45 9.76 -0.04
C MET A 13 -8.27 9.63 0.92
N THR A 14 -8.44 8.82 1.97
CA THR A 14 -7.41 8.59 2.99
C THR A 14 -7.36 7.12 3.34
N VAL A 15 -6.15 6.58 3.53
CA VAL A 15 -6.00 5.24 4.08
C VAL A 15 -6.45 5.26 5.53
N LYS A 16 -7.37 4.35 5.89
CA LYS A 16 -7.88 4.20 7.26
C LYS A 16 -7.21 3.04 7.99
N LYS A 17 -7.25 1.86 7.38
CA LYS A 17 -6.71 0.62 7.93
C LYS A 17 -5.76 -0.04 6.94
N VAL A 18 -4.78 -0.77 7.46
CA VAL A 18 -3.88 -1.63 6.69
C VAL A 18 -3.87 -3.01 7.32
N TYR A 19 -3.95 -4.05 6.49
CA TYR A 19 -3.89 -5.45 6.94
C TYR A 19 -2.47 -5.98 6.81
N ILE A 20 -1.84 -6.30 7.94
CA ILE A 20 -0.43 -6.76 8.01
C ILE A 20 -0.35 -7.87 9.04
N ASP A 21 0.27 -8.99 8.69
CA ASP A 21 0.58 -10.08 9.62
C ASP A 21 -0.64 -10.52 10.48
N ASN A 22 -1.76 -10.79 9.80
CA ASN A 22 -3.06 -11.14 10.38
C ASN A 22 -3.70 -10.07 11.30
N LYS A 23 -3.29 -8.81 11.21
CA LYS A 23 -3.82 -7.69 12.02
C LYS A 23 -4.34 -6.56 11.13
N LEU A 24 -5.45 -5.96 11.52
CA LEU A 24 -5.89 -4.67 10.99
C LEU A 24 -5.35 -3.55 11.88
N ILE A 25 -4.47 -2.74 11.31
CA ILE A 25 -3.77 -1.64 11.99
C ILE A 25 -4.33 -0.32 11.45
N ASP A 26 -4.53 0.68 12.31
CA ASP A 26 -4.83 2.04 11.84
C ASP A 26 -3.63 2.61 11.08
N GLY A 27 -3.88 3.31 9.97
CA GLY A 27 -2.80 3.84 9.13
C GLY A 27 -1.80 4.72 9.88
N GLU A 28 -2.26 5.40 10.93
CA GLU A 28 -1.44 6.28 11.78
C GLU A 28 -0.69 5.53 12.89
N GLU A 29 -1.02 4.26 13.14
CA GLU A 29 -0.41 3.39 14.16
C GLU A 29 0.62 2.41 13.57
N ILE A 30 0.95 2.54 12.28
CA ILE A 30 1.90 1.66 11.61
C ILE A 30 3.31 1.92 12.16
N ASP A 31 3.94 0.88 12.69
CA ASP A 31 5.34 0.91 13.13
C ASP A 31 6.28 0.58 11.96
N LEU A 32 7.08 1.55 11.53
CA LEU A 32 8.08 1.33 10.47
C LEU A 32 9.33 0.57 10.95
N ASN A 33 9.47 0.29 12.25
CA ASN A 33 10.50 -0.64 12.74
C ASN A 33 10.12 -2.10 12.52
N ASP A 34 8.84 -2.40 12.32
CA ASP A 34 8.39 -3.72 11.87
C ASP A 34 8.74 -3.92 10.39
N GLU A 35 9.52 -4.97 10.10
CA GLU A 35 10.07 -5.20 8.76
C GLU A 35 8.95 -5.41 7.71
N VAL A 36 7.87 -6.10 8.08
CA VAL A 36 6.76 -6.42 7.17
C VAL A 36 5.98 -5.14 6.84
N SER A 37 5.73 -4.31 7.85
CA SER A 37 5.07 -3.01 7.71
C SER A 37 5.90 -2.07 6.86
N ASN A 38 7.19 -1.93 7.16
CA ASN A 38 8.10 -1.11 6.39
C ASN A 38 8.18 -1.55 4.92
N TYR A 39 8.24 -2.86 4.67
CA TYR A 39 8.25 -3.43 3.32
C TYR A 39 6.96 -3.07 2.55
N LEU A 40 5.79 -3.24 3.18
CA LEU A 40 4.51 -2.94 2.55
C LEU A 40 4.38 -1.45 2.22
N ILE A 41 4.69 -0.55 3.17
CA ILE A 41 4.59 0.89 2.94
C ILE A 41 5.54 1.36 1.84
N ASN A 42 6.82 0.95 1.86
CA ASN A 42 7.75 1.29 0.79
C ASN A 42 7.31 0.73 -0.56
N SER A 43 6.81 -0.52 -0.61
CA SER A 43 6.30 -1.09 -1.87
C SER A 43 5.12 -0.30 -2.45
N SER A 44 4.26 0.25 -1.58
CA SER A 44 3.12 1.07 -1.97
C SER A 44 3.52 2.44 -2.54
N ILE A 45 4.68 2.96 -2.12
CA ILE A 45 5.28 4.21 -2.62
C ILE A 45 5.98 3.99 -3.96
N LEU A 46 6.69 2.86 -4.10
CA LEU A 46 7.45 2.52 -5.30
C LEU A 46 6.55 2.17 -6.48
N CYS A 47 5.51 1.37 -6.23
CA CYS A 47 4.49 1.03 -7.22
C CYS A 47 3.37 2.07 -7.24
N ASN A 48 3.70 3.34 -7.50
CA ASN A 48 2.74 4.45 -7.47
C ASN A 48 3.21 5.61 -8.35
N ASP A 49 2.30 6.25 -9.08
CA ASP A 49 2.61 7.36 -9.99
C ASP A 49 2.24 8.73 -9.42
N SER A 50 1.46 8.75 -8.35
CA SER A 50 1.06 9.98 -7.68
C SER A 50 2.19 10.65 -6.91
N THR A 51 2.05 11.95 -6.69
CA THR A 51 2.92 12.77 -5.85
C THR A 51 2.08 13.69 -4.98
N SER A 52 2.57 14.04 -3.79
CA SER A 52 1.92 15.05 -2.95
C SER A 52 2.99 15.94 -2.32
N LYS A 53 3.08 17.19 -2.79
CA LYS A 53 4.12 18.12 -2.32
C LYS A 53 3.54 19.51 -2.15
N GLU A 54 3.80 20.12 -0.98
CA GLU A 54 3.42 21.51 -0.68
C GLU A 54 1.91 21.78 -0.93
N GLY A 55 1.07 20.78 -0.64
CA GLY A 55 -0.38 20.87 -0.84
C GLY A 55 -0.86 20.63 -2.28
N VAL A 56 0.05 20.36 -3.22
CA VAL A 56 -0.25 19.98 -4.59
C VAL A 56 -0.20 18.45 -4.70
N GLU A 57 -1.37 17.86 -4.93
CA GLU A 57 -1.56 16.42 -5.16
C GLU A 57 -1.75 16.18 -6.66
N ILE A 58 -0.96 15.26 -7.24
CA ILE A 58 -1.04 14.87 -8.65
C ILE A 58 -1.22 13.36 -8.72
N GLY A 59 -2.16 12.91 -9.56
CA GLY A 59 -2.51 11.50 -9.77
C GLY A 59 -3.88 11.15 -9.22
N ASP A 60 -4.25 9.87 -9.23
CA ASP A 60 -5.59 9.47 -8.80
C ASP A 60 -5.75 9.51 -7.26
N PRO A 61 -6.98 9.72 -6.74
CA PRO A 61 -7.20 9.86 -5.30
C PRO A 61 -6.74 8.67 -4.46
N THR A 62 -6.80 7.44 -4.98
CA THR A 62 -6.37 6.24 -4.26
C THR A 62 -4.86 6.19 -4.15
N GLU A 63 -4.15 6.45 -5.24
CA GLU A 63 -2.71 6.53 -5.26
C GLU A 63 -2.16 7.68 -4.41
N VAL A 64 -2.80 8.86 -4.47
CA VAL A 64 -2.46 10.00 -3.61
C VAL A 64 -2.64 9.64 -2.13
N ALA A 65 -3.71 8.91 -1.78
CA ALA A 65 -3.94 8.48 -0.39
C ALA A 65 -2.81 7.59 0.14
N LEU A 66 -2.24 6.72 -0.70
CA LEU A 66 -1.09 5.87 -0.34
C LEU A 66 0.20 6.68 -0.15
N VAL A 67 0.46 7.67 -1.01
CA VAL A 67 1.61 8.58 -0.85
C VAL A 67 1.48 9.41 0.43
N ASN A 68 0.29 9.97 0.67
CA ASN A 68 0.00 10.74 1.87
C ASN A 68 0.12 9.90 3.16
N LEU A 69 -0.18 8.60 3.11
CA LEU A 69 0.10 7.69 4.23
C LEU A 69 1.61 7.63 4.51
N GLY A 70 2.43 7.51 3.47
CA GLY A 70 3.89 7.60 3.59
C GLY A 70 4.34 8.89 4.28
N HIS A 71 3.80 10.05 3.86
CA HIS A 71 4.11 11.33 4.49
C HIS A 71 3.75 11.40 5.96
N LYS A 72 2.59 10.86 6.35
CA LYS A 72 2.18 10.77 7.76
C LYS A 72 3.17 9.93 8.58
N LEU A 73 3.77 8.93 7.96
CA LEU A 73 4.80 8.07 8.55
C LEU A 73 6.22 8.63 8.37
N SER A 74 6.35 9.92 8.03
CA SER A 74 7.63 10.63 7.85
C SER A 74 8.51 10.08 6.71
N LEU A 75 7.91 9.47 5.70
CA LEU A 75 8.60 9.03 4.48
C LEU A 75 8.43 10.06 3.36
N ASP A 76 9.50 10.32 2.61
CA ASP A 76 9.47 11.17 1.41
C ASP A 76 9.46 10.29 0.15
N GLU A 77 8.38 10.35 -0.63
CA GLU A 77 8.15 9.47 -1.77
C GLU A 77 9.19 9.70 -2.88
N LEU A 78 9.61 10.95 -3.07
CA LEU A 78 10.59 11.30 -4.11
C LEU A 78 11.98 10.76 -3.78
N SER A 79 12.39 10.85 -2.50
CA SER A 79 13.66 10.30 -2.03
C SER A 79 13.68 8.78 -2.08
N ILE A 80 12.58 8.11 -1.73
CA ILE A 80 12.45 6.66 -1.82
C ILE A 80 12.54 6.20 -3.28
N ARG A 81 11.75 6.80 -4.18
CA ARG A 81 11.77 6.45 -5.62
C ARG A 81 13.12 6.75 -6.27
N LYS A 82 13.83 7.78 -5.82
CA LYS A 82 15.20 8.07 -6.26
C LYS A 82 16.20 7.02 -5.79
N SER A 83 16.07 6.56 -4.53
CA SER A 83 16.94 5.53 -3.95
C SER A 83 16.74 4.16 -4.59
N TYR A 84 15.52 3.90 -5.07
CA TYR A 84 15.14 2.63 -5.69
C TYR A 84 14.53 2.88 -7.07
N ALA A 85 15.39 3.27 -8.01
CA ALA A 85 14.98 3.66 -9.35
C ALA A 85 14.10 2.58 -10.03
N ARG A 86 12.98 3.04 -10.59
CA ARG A 86 12.10 2.23 -11.42
C ARG A 86 12.78 1.98 -12.77
N LEU A 87 12.93 0.71 -13.14
CA LEU A 87 13.54 0.27 -14.39
C LEU A 87 12.53 0.11 -15.53
N SER A 88 11.31 -0.30 -15.18
CA SER A 88 10.22 -0.49 -16.13
C SER A 88 8.88 -0.51 -15.40
N GLU A 89 7.79 -0.44 -16.13
CA GLU A 89 6.44 -0.43 -15.58
C GLU A 89 5.41 -1.04 -16.53
N LEU A 90 4.32 -1.45 -15.90
CA LEU A 90 3.04 -1.70 -16.53
C LEU A 90 2.07 -0.80 -15.75
N PRO A 91 1.65 0.35 -16.31
CA PRO A 91 0.73 1.25 -15.62
C PRO A 91 -0.59 0.52 -15.34
N PHE A 92 -1.46 1.13 -14.52
CA PHE A 92 -2.75 0.53 -14.23
C PHE A 92 -3.52 0.27 -15.53
N ASP A 93 -3.86 -1.00 -15.73
CA ASP A 93 -4.61 -1.47 -16.89
C ASP A 93 -5.96 -2.02 -16.41
N SER A 94 -7.07 -1.55 -16.98
CA SER A 94 -8.42 -1.90 -16.52
C SER A 94 -8.79 -3.35 -16.78
N ASP A 95 -8.22 -3.97 -17.82
CA ASP A 95 -8.50 -5.37 -18.17
C ASP A 95 -7.77 -6.31 -17.20
N ARG A 96 -6.53 -5.97 -16.85
CA ARG A 96 -5.73 -6.68 -15.86
C ARG A 96 -6.12 -6.34 -14.42
N LYS A 97 -6.66 -5.14 -14.19
CA LYS A 97 -6.92 -4.51 -12.90
C LYS A 97 -5.69 -4.41 -12.00
N LEU A 98 -4.51 -4.24 -12.60
CA LEU A 98 -3.21 -4.24 -11.92
C LEU A 98 -2.32 -3.12 -12.47
N MET A 99 -1.48 -2.58 -11.59
CA MET A 99 -0.28 -1.81 -11.90
C MET A 99 0.94 -2.61 -11.45
N SER A 100 2.07 -2.52 -12.16
CA SER A 100 3.33 -3.12 -11.73
C SER A 100 4.54 -2.26 -12.06
N THR A 101 5.53 -2.27 -11.19
CA THR A 101 6.78 -1.51 -11.35
C THR A 101 7.97 -2.42 -11.07
N LEU A 102 8.98 -2.35 -11.92
CA LEU A 102 10.19 -3.16 -11.84
C LEU A 102 11.32 -2.33 -11.26
N HIS A 103 12.06 -2.90 -10.32
CA HIS A 103 13.18 -2.28 -9.63
C HIS A 103 14.32 -3.29 -9.50
N HIS A 104 15.52 -2.80 -9.17
CA HIS A 104 16.69 -3.64 -8.92
C HIS A 104 17.26 -3.37 -7.52
N PHE A 105 17.35 -4.43 -6.72
CA PHE A 105 17.83 -4.40 -5.33
C PHE A 105 18.81 -5.55 -5.12
N ASN A 106 20.00 -5.27 -4.57
CA ASN A 106 20.97 -6.30 -4.15
C ASN A 106 21.17 -7.41 -5.19
N ASP A 107 21.46 -7.01 -6.44
CA ASP A 107 21.64 -7.90 -7.59
C ASP A 107 20.42 -8.78 -7.95
N LYS A 108 19.23 -8.34 -7.55
CA LYS A 108 17.95 -9.00 -7.85
C LYS A 108 16.96 -8.02 -8.46
N TYR A 109 16.23 -8.51 -9.45
CA TYR A 109 15.07 -7.80 -9.98
C TYR A 109 13.85 -8.09 -9.11
N LEU A 110 13.19 -7.03 -8.67
CA LEU A 110 11.98 -7.10 -7.87
C LEU A 110 10.86 -6.31 -8.55
N MET A 111 9.72 -6.97 -8.75
CA MET A 111 8.52 -6.34 -9.27
C MET A 111 7.52 -6.14 -8.14
N PHE A 112 7.09 -4.90 -7.93
CA PHE A 112 5.97 -4.59 -7.06
C PHE A 112 4.70 -4.48 -7.89
N THR A 113 3.61 -5.05 -7.38
CA THR A 113 2.31 -5.07 -8.06
C THR A 113 1.22 -4.68 -7.06
N LYS A 114 0.33 -3.79 -7.48
CA LYS A 114 -0.91 -3.46 -6.74
C LYS A 114 -2.11 -3.50 -7.69
N GLY A 115 -3.30 -3.62 -7.13
CA GLY A 115 -4.54 -3.59 -7.91
C GLY A 115 -5.71 -4.23 -7.18
N ALA A 116 -6.68 -4.74 -7.94
CA ALA A 116 -7.90 -5.30 -7.38
C ALA A 116 -7.60 -6.51 -6.47
N PHE A 117 -8.32 -6.57 -5.34
CA PHE A 117 -8.10 -7.54 -4.28
C PHE A 117 -8.26 -8.99 -4.75
N ASP A 118 -9.36 -9.28 -5.43
CA ASP A 118 -9.69 -10.59 -6.00
C ASP A 118 -8.63 -11.05 -7.00
N VAL A 119 -8.21 -10.14 -7.88
CA VAL A 119 -7.16 -10.37 -8.89
C VAL A 119 -5.82 -10.67 -8.22
N LEU A 120 -5.42 -9.93 -7.19
CA LEU A 120 -4.16 -10.20 -6.48
C LEU A 120 -4.21 -11.54 -5.74
N LEU A 121 -5.23 -11.77 -4.92
CA LEU A 121 -5.29 -12.92 -4.02
C LEU A 121 -5.24 -14.26 -4.77
N ASP A 122 -5.83 -14.32 -5.97
CA ASP A 122 -5.81 -15.50 -6.84
C ASP A 122 -4.40 -15.82 -7.40
N ARG A 123 -3.51 -14.83 -7.46
CA ARG A 123 -2.14 -14.97 -7.98
C ARG A 123 -1.09 -15.21 -6.89
N VAL A 124 -1.43 -15.01 -5.62
CA VAL A 124 -0.50 -15.18 -4.49
C VAL A 124 -0.21 -16.65 -4.23
N LYS A 125 1.08 -16.99 -4.17
CA LYS A 125 1.58 -18.32 -3.80
C LYS A 125 2.26 -18.35 -2.43
N THR A 126 2.85 -17.24 -2.02
CA THR A 126 3.58 -17.10 -0.77
C THR A 126 3.18 -15.81 -0.06
N ILE A 127 3.24 -15.81 1.26
CA ILE A 127 3.06 -14.61 2.08
C ILE A 127 4.32 -14.33 2.89
N LYS A 128 4.57 -13.04 3.16
CA LYS A 128 5.60 -12.58 4.09
C LYS A 128 4.91 -12.21 5.41
N THR A 129 5.33 -12.84 6.49
CA THR A 129 4.90 -12.58 7.86
C THR A 129 6.11 -12.20 8.71
N SER A 130 5.89 -11.86 9.98
CA SER A 130 6.97 -11.62 10.95
C SER A 130 7.84 -12.87 11.16
N GLU A 131 7.29 -14.06 10.90
CA GLU A 131 8.00 -15.35 10.99
C GLU A 131 8.81 -15.69 9.71
N GLY A 132 8.65 -14.91 8.63
CA GLY A 132 9.37 -15.09 7.37
C GLY A 132 8.44 -15.29 6.17
N VAL A 133 9.01 -15.77 5.06
CA VAL A 133 8.26 -16.05 3.83
C VAL A 133 7.90 -17.53 3.78
N ARG A 134 6.61 -17.84 3.60
CA ARG A 134 6.09 -19.21 3.47
C ARG A 134 4.97 -19.29 2.44
N GLU A 135 4.59 -20.51 2.04
CA GLU A 135 3.41 -20.72 1.20
C GLU A 135 2.16 -20.17 1.85
N ILE A 136 1.26 -19.61 1.04
CA ILE A 136 -0.03 -19.14 1.50
C ILE A 136 -0.96 -20.33 1.74
N THR A 137 -1.54 -20.42 2.92
CA THR A 137 -2.47 -21.49 3.27
C THR A 137 -3.91 -21.10 2.92
N TYR A 138 -4.81 -22.09 2.95
CA TYR A 138 -6.24 -21.83 2.84
C TYR A 138 -6.75 -20.90 3.96
N GLU A 139 -6.26 -21.10 5.19
CA GLU A 139 -6.65 -20.29 6.35
C GLU A 139 -6.21 -18.84 6.20
N ASP A 140 -4.97 -18.59 5.73
CA ASP A 140 -4.51 -17.21 5.44
C ASP A 140 -5.44 -16.52 4.44
N LYS A 141 -5.81 -17.20 3.35
CA LYS A 141 -6.74 -16.65 2.35
C LYS A 141 -8.10 -16.32 2.97
N GLN A 142 -8.64 -17.20 3.82
CA GLN A 142 -9.91 -16.94 4.50
C GLN A 142 -9.80 -15.75 5.46
N ASN A 143 -8.72 -15.62 6.21
CA ASN A 143 -8.50 -14.48 7.11
C ASN A 143 -8.42 -13.17 6.33
N ILE A 144 -7.66 -13.14 5.23
CA ILE A 144 -7.55 -11.98 4.33
C ILE A 144 -8.92 -11.61 3.74
N ILE A 145 -9.70 -12.59 3.25
CA ILE A 145 -11.05 -12.37 2.72
C ILE A 145 -12.00 -11.82 3.80
N ASN A 146 -11.96 -12.39 5.00
CA ASN A 146 -12.82 -11.97 6.10
C ASN A 146 -12.48 -10.55 6.56
N SER A 147 -11.20 -10.20 6.64
CA SER A 147 -10.78 -8.83 6.93
C SER A 147 -11.20 -7.86 5.83
N ASN A 148 -11.09 -8.23 4.54
CA ASN A 148 -11.56 -7.38 3.44
C ASN A 148 -13.08 -7.10 3.53
N LYS A 149 -13.88 -8.11 3.91
CA LYS A 149 -15.33 -7.94 4.12
C LYS A 149 -15.67 -6.98 5.27
N GLN A 150 -14.82 -6.89 6.29
CA GLN A 150 -15.02 -5.94 7.41
C GLN A 150 -14.71 -4.49 7.01
N LEU A 151 -13.99 -4.28 5.91
CA LEU A 151 -13.61 -2.96 5.39
C LEU A 151 -14.55 -2.45 4.28
N SER A 152 -15.50 -3.29 3.84
CA SER A 152 -16.46 -3.00 2.75
C SER A 152 -17.74 -2.34 3.24
#